data_AF-A0A444WGG1-F1
#
_entry.id   AF-A0A444WGG1-F1
#
_cell.length_a   1.000
_cell.length_b   1.000
_cell.length_c   1.000
_cell.angle_alpha   90.00
_cell.angle_beta   90.00
_cell.angle_gamma   90.00
#
_symmetry.space_group_name_H-M   'P 1'
#
loop_
_entity.id
_entity.type
_entity.pdbx_description
1 polymer ?
#
loop_
_entity_poly.entity_id
_entity_poly.type
_entity_poly.pdbx_seq_one_letter_code
_entity_poly.pdbx_strand_id
1 'polypeptide(L)'
;MKNYLLFFSCLLLLIISCKTQEKSDMQPMSITDEEKAVAMANDTVRIANDELEYEIIIIDPGFNSWLYSRARPRGYYNLQYFETKNKLWVTQWNIRAMQPQRYGDLYLMAIDYEPHIDYGYEVNYMLYNYLVYFQLTTGERLGGIVPQF
;
A
#
# COMPACT_ATOMS: atom_id res chain seq x y z
N MET A 1 45.93 -14.35 -31.05
CA MET A 1 45.27 -14.15 -29.74
C MET A 1 45.18 -12.66 -29.38
N LYS A 2 44.64 -11.83 -30.28
CA LYS A 2 44.56 -10.36 -30.10
C LYS A 2 43.13 -9.83 -30.34
N ASN A 3 42.32 -10.59 -31.09
CA ASN A 3 40.92 -10.30 -31.36
C ASN A 3 39.98 -10.69 -30.19
N TYR A 4 40.39 -11.62 -29.33
CA TYR A 4 39.62 -11.99 -28.12
C TYR A 4 39.74 -10.95 -27.00
N LEU A 5 40.85 -10.21 -26.95
CA LEU A 5 41.07 -9.08 -26.03
C LEU A 5 40.14 -7.90 -26.33
N LEU A 6 39.84 -7.65 -27.61
CA LEU A 6 38.86 -6.65 -28.02
C LEU A 6 37.42 -7.06 -27.71
N PHE A 7 37.10 -8.36 -27.84
CA PHE A 7 35.77 -8.89 -27.47
C PHE A 7 35.52 -8.82 -25.95
N PHE A 8 36.53 -9.09 -25.13
CA PHE A 8 36.42 -9.00 -23.67
C PHE A 8 36.32 -7.54 -23.17
N SER A 9 36.98 -6.60 -23.86
CA SER A 9 36.89 -5.16 -23.60
C SER A 9 35.50 -4.59 -23.89
N CYS A 10 34.84 -5.09 -24.95
CA CYS A 10 33.48 -4.66 -25.31
C CYS A 10 32.41 -5.19 -24.33
N LEU A 11 32.62 -6.38 -23.76
CA LEU A 11 31.71 -6.98 -22.78
C LEU A 11 31.77 -6.29 -21.39
N LEU A 12 32.90 -5.67 -21.05
CA LEU A 12 33.09 -4.95 -19.78
C LEU A 12 32.39 -3.58 -19.73
N LEU A 13 32.00 -3.02 -20.87
CA LEU A 13 31.33 -1.71 -20.96
C LEU A 13 29.79 -1.79 -20.82
N LEU A 14 29.21 -2.99 -20.79
CA LEU A 14 27.75 -3.19 -20.66
C LEU A 14 27.23 -3.20 -19.21
N ILE A 15 28.12 -3.16 -18.21
CA ILE A 15 27.74 -3.23 -16.78
C ILE A 15 27.68 -1.87 -16.06
N ILE A 16 27.83 -0.74 -16.76
CA ILE A 16 27.88 0.62 -16.14
C ILE A 16 26.60 1.44 -16.39
N SER A 17 25.43 0.81 -16.57
CA SER A 17 24.15 1.53 -16.51
C SER A 17 23.21 0.91 -15.49
N CYS A 18 23.56 1.10 -14.22
CA CYS A 18 22.57 1.17 -13.15
C CYS A 18 22.39 2.65 -12.81
N LYS A 19 21.46 3.32 -13.50
CA LYS A 19 20.95 4.61 -13.01
C LYS A 19 19.97 4.29 -11.89
N THR A 20 20.42 4.40 -10.64
CA THR A 20 19.50 4.50 -9.50
C THR A 20 18.85 5.88 -9.57
N GLN A 21 17.54 5.89 -9.75
CA GLN A 21 16.73 7.10 -9.73
C GLN A 21 16.78 7.67 -8.31
N GLU A 22 17.26 8.91 -8.17
CA GLU A 22 17.20 9.66 -6.92
C GLU A 22 15.74 9.73 -6.47
N LYS A 23 15.51 9.34 -5.21
CA LYS A 23 14.22 9.46 -4.56
C LYS A 23 13.91 10.96 -4.45
N SER A 24 12.75 11.36 -4.94
CA SER A 24 12.13 12.62 -4.54
C SER A 24 11.96 12.62 -3.02
N ASP A 25 12.30 13.75 -2.41
CA ASP A 25 12.04 14.00 -0.99
C ASP A 25 10.54 13.86 -0.73
N MET A 26 10.14 12.70 -0.22
CA MET A 26 8.85 12.50 0.41
C MET A 26 8.99 13.06 1.82
N GLN A 27 8.55 14.32 2.01
CA GLN A 27 8.38 14.86 3.34
C GLN A 27 7.34 13.98 4.07
N PRO A 28 7.67 13.37 5.22
CA PRO A 28 6.67 12.68 6.01
C PRO A 28 5.64 13.72 6.48
N MET A 29 4.38 13.49 6.15
CA MET A 29 3.27 14.20 6.79
C MET A 29 3.36 13.88 8.30
N SER A 30 3.76 14.89 9.06
CA SER A 30 3.86 14.86 10.50
C SER A 30 2.44 14.87 11.08
N ILE A 31 1.84 13.70 11.24
CA ILE A 31 0.62 13.55 12.05
C ILE A 31 0.97 13.97 13.47
N THR A 32 0.36 15.05 13.94
CA THR A 32 0.57 15.58 15.29
C THR A 32 0.04 14.58 16.33
N ASP A 33 0.61 14.59 17.54
CA ASP A 33 0.15 13.71 18.62
C ASP A 33 -1.33 13.94 18.99
N GLU A 34 -1.86 15.12 18.66
CA GLU A 34 -3.27 15.50 18.80
C GLU A 34 -4.18 14.77 17.79
N GLU A 35 -3.77 14.65 16.53
CA GLU A 35 -4.50 13.86 15.51
C GLU A 35 -4.52 12.36 15.82
N LYS A 36 -3.45 11.82 16.40
CA LYS A 36 -3.43 10.43 16.89
C LYS A 36 -4.47 10.19 17.98
N ALA A 37 -4.59 11.13 18.92
CA ALA A 37 -5.56 11.02 20.01
C ALA A 37 -7.00 11.13 19.50
N VAL A 38 -7.27 11.97 18.50
CA VAL A 38 -8.60 12.13 17.89
C VAL A 38 -8.98 10.91 17.04
N ALA A 39 -8.04 10.33 16.27
CA ALA A 39 -8.26 9.09 15.52
C ALA A 39 -8.48 7.87 16.45
N MET A 40 -7.90 7.86 17.65
CA MET A 40 -8.18 6.83 18.65
C MET A 40 -9.56 6.98 19.32
N ALA A 41 -10.17 8.16 19.27
CA ALA A 41 -11.46 8.46 19.90
C ALA A 41 -12.66 8.40 18.92
N ASN A 42 -12.41 8.36 17.61
CA ASN A 42 -13.43 8.37 16.57
C ASN A 42 -13.25 7.16 15.63
N ASP A 43 -14.31 6.38 15.40
CA ASP A 43 -14.29 5.13 14.61
C ASP A 43 -14.11 5.35 13.08
N THR A 44 -13.78 6.57 12.66
CA THR A 44 -13.58 6.94 11.26
C THR A 44 -12.30 7.74 11.13
N VAL A 45 -11.33 7.19 10.39
CA VAL A 45 -10.12 7.93 10.01
C VAL A 45 -10.35 8.56 8.65
N ARG A 46 -10.20 9.89 8.62
CA ARG A 46 -10.13 10.68 7.39
C ARG A 46 -8.72 11.24 7.29
N ILE A 47 -7.95 10.79 6.30
CA ILE A 47 -6.64 11.35 5.96
C ILE A 47 -6.76 11.84 4.52
N ALA A 48 -6.74 13.15 4.35
CA ALA A 48 -6.64 13.78 3.05
C ALA A 48 -5.16 13.98 2.71
N ASN A 49 -4.81 13.82 1.44
CA ASN A 49 -3.54 14.34 0.94
C ASN A 49 -3.81 15.77 0.45
N ASP A 50 -3.18 16.77 1.05
CA ASP A 50 -3.44 18.18 0.74
C ASP A 50 -3.12 18.55 -0.74
N GLU A 51 -2.44 17.69 -1.48
CA GLU A 51 -2.14 17.85 -2.91
C GLU A 51 -3.07 17.08 -3.87
N LEU A 52 -3.90 16.13 -3.38
CA LEU A 52 -4.70 15.22 -4.22
C LEU A 52 -6.18 15.19 -3.81
N GLU A 53 -7.07 15.05 -4.79
CA GLU A 53 -8.53 15.12 -4.62
C GLU A 53 -9.18 13.83 -4.07
N TYR A 54 -8.38 12.84 -3.64
CA TYR A 54 -8.88 11.53 -3.25
C TYR A 54 -8.76 11.26 -1.76
N GLU A 55 -9.83 10.73 -1.18
CA GLU A 55 -9.90 10.31 0.22
C GLU A 55 -10.22 8.81 0.32
N ILE A 56 -9.78 8.20 1.42
CA ILE A 56 -10.22 6.87 1.83
C ILE A 56 -10.91 6.96 3.19
N ILE A 57 -12.10 6.38 3.28
CA ILE A 57 -12.89 6.31 4.50
C ILE A 57 -12.91 4.86 4.96
N ILE A 58 -12.32 4.60 6.12
CA ILE A 58 -12.31 3.27 6.74
C ILE A 58 -13.18 3.34 7.99
N ILE A 59 -14.19 2.46 8.04
CA ILE A 59 -15.14 2.37 9.14
C ILE A 59 -14.94 0.99 9.79
N ASP A 60 -13.99 0.91 10.70
CA ASP A 60 -13.69 -0.30 11.47
C ASP A 60 -13.06 0.07 12.82
N PRO A 61 -13.72 -0.23 13.95
CA PRO A 61 -13.26 0.21 15.27
C PRO A 61 -11.93 -0.44 15.69
N GLY A 62 -11.59 -1.60 15.13
CA GLY A 62 -10.33 -2.29 15.46
C GLY A 62 -9.13 -1.78 14.64
N PHE A 63 -9.39 -1.13 13.50
CA PHE A 63 -8.34 -0.77 12.57
C PHE A 63 -7.36 0.26 13.13
N ASN A 64 -7.82 1.32 13.80
CA ASN A 64 -6.92 2.37 14.30
C ASN A 64 -5.96 1.84 15.36
N SER A 65 -6.48 1.08 16.32
CA SER A 65 -5.66 0.43 17.34
C SER A 65 -4.62 -0.51 16.70
N TRP A 66 -5.03 -1.29 15.71
CA TRP A 66 -4.12 -2.17 14.98
C TRP A 66 -3.06 -1.39 14.19
N LEU A 67 -3.45 -0.33 13.49
CA LEU A 67 -2.56 0.50 12.69
C LEU A 67 -1.45 1.10 13.57
N TYR A 68 -1.79 1.67 14.73
CA TYR A 68 -0.81 2.27 15.63
C TYR A 68 0.12 1.26 16.30
N SER A 69 -0.34 0.03 16.51
CA SER A 69 0.42 -0.98 17.26
C SER A 69 1.22 -1.96 16.38
N ARG A 70 0.82 -2.16 15.12
CA ARG A 70 1.35 -3.24 14.27
C ARG A 70 1.88 -2.76 12.93
N ALA A 71 1.33 -1.67 12.37
CA ALA A 71 1.72 -1.24 11.04
C ALA A 71 3.18 -0.77 11.00
N ARG A 72 3.83 -0.99 9.86
CA ARG A 72 5.16 -0.40 9.63
C ARG A 72 5.02 1.12 9.56
N PRO A 73 6.02 1.87 10.08
CA PRO A 73 5.99 3.33 10.00
C PRO A 73 5.99 3.79 8.54
N ARG A 74 5.52 5.02 8.31
CA ARG A 74 5.63 5.69 7.01
C ARG A 74 7.09 5.69 6.55
N GLY A 75 7.31 5.58 5.24
CA GLY A 75 8.62 5.48 4.60
C GLY A 75 9.25 4.08 4.59
N TYR A 76 8.73 3.09 5.33
CA TYR A 76 9.26 1.72 5.31
C TYR A 76 9.07 1.04 3.95
N TYR A 77 7.87 1.14 3.39
CA TYR A 77 7.56 0.73 2.02
C TYR A 77 7.38 1.98 1.14
N ASN A 78 7.69 1.84 -0.15
CA ASN A 78 7.47 2.89 -1.14
C ASN A 78 6.07 2.81 -1.76
N LEU A 79 5.66 3.88 -2.45
CA LEU A 79 4.35 3.98 -3.12
C LEU A 79 4.10 2.79 -4.06
N GLN A 80 5.06 2.49 -4.94
CA GLN A 80 4.95 1.40 -5.93
C GLN A 80 4.63 0.04 -5.28
N TYR A 81 5.21 -0.23 -4.10
CA TYR A 81 4.95 -1.45 -3.34
C TYR A 81 3.49 -1.52 -2.89
N PHE A 82 2.94 -0.41 -2.37
CA PHE A 82 1.54 -0.34 -1.98
C PHE A 82 0.61 -0.50 -3.17
N GLU A 83 0.82 0.24 -4.26
CA GLU A 83 -0.02 0.16 -5.45
C GLU A 83 -0.08 -1.25 -6.02
N THR A 84 1.06 -1.94 -6.06
CA THR A 84 1.15 -3.33 -6.56
C THR A 84 0.29 -4.26 -5.70
N LYS A 85 0.34 -4.10 -4.37
CA LYS A 85 -0.43 -4.93 -3.43
C LYS A 85 -1.91 -4.57 -3.45
N ASN A 86 -2.23 -3.29 -3.39
CA ASN A 86 -3.59 -2.75 -3.38
C ASN A 86 -4.34 -3.17 -4.64
N LYS A 87 -3.72 -3.06 -5.83
CA LYS A 87 -4.33 -3.53 -7.08
C LYS A 87 -4.81 -4.97 -7.00
N LEU A 88 -3.94 -5.89 -6.54
CA LEU A 88 -4.28 -7.31 -6.43
C LEU A 88 -5.38 -7.53 -5.40
N TRP A 89 -5.22 -6.96 -4.20
CA TRP A 89 -6.11 -7.22 -3.08
C TRP A 89 -7.49 -6.58 -3.24
N VAL A 90 -7.56 -5.36 -3.78
CA VAL A 90 -8.83 -4.71 -4.12
C VAL A 90 -9.58 -5.50 -5.19
N THR A 91 -8.88 -6.00 -6.22
CA THR A 91 -9.52 -6.85 -7.23
C THR A 91 -10.18 -8.07 -6.58
N GLN A 92 -9.47 -8.77 -5.68
CA GLN A 92 -10.03 -9.93 -4.99
C GLN A 92 -11.13 -9.56 -4.01
N TRP A 93 -11.01 -8.44 -3.30
CA TRP A 93 -12.05 -7.91 -2.44
C TRP A 93 -13.33 -7.66 -3.23
N ASN A 94 -13.25 -6.92 -4.34
CA ASN A 94 -14.41 -6.53 -5.13
C ASN A 94 -15.11 -7.74 -5.76
N ILE A 95 -14.36 -8.74 -6.22
CA ILE A 95 -14.93 -10.01 -6.70
C ILE A 95 -15.80 -10.67 -5.61
N ARG A 96 -15.35 -10.63 -4.35
CA ARG A 96 -16.05 -11.24 -3.21
C ARG A 96 -17.21 -10.40 -2.72
N ALA A 97 -17.06 -9.07 -2.69
CA ALA A 97 -18.12 -8.12 -2.36
C ALA A 97 -19.33 -8.26 -3.30
N MET A 98 -19.10 -8.60 -4.56
CA MET A 98 -20.16 -8.89 -5.54
C MET A 98 -20.82 -10.27 -5.37
N GLN A 99 -20.31 -11.13 -4.48
CA GLN A 99 -20.77 -12.51 -4.28
C GLN A 99 -21.04 -12.83 -2.79
N PRO A 100 -21.88 -12.06 -2.08
CA PRO A 100 -22.11 -12.24 -0.64
C PRO A 100 -22.71 -13.60 -0.31
N GLN A 101 -23.49 -14.21 -1.21
CA GLN A 101 -24.03 -15.57 -1.02
C GLN A 101 -22.93 -16.65 -0.89
N ARG A 102 -21.73 -16.39 -1.43
CA ARG A 102 -20.60 -17.32 -1.38
C ARG A 102 -19.59 -16.97 -0.30
N TYR A 103 -19.35 -15.68 -0.08
CA TYR A 103 -18.28 -15.19 0.81
C TYR A 103 -18.79 -14.55 2.11
N GLY A 104 -20.11 -14.50 2.30
CA GLY A 104 -20.75 -13.86 3.44
C GLY A 104 -20.66 -12.33 3.39
N ASP A 105 -21.12 -11.70 4.47
CA ASP A 105 -21.21 -10.24 4.60
C ASP A 105 -19.91 -9.59 5.09
N LEU A 106 -18.77 -10.29 4.96
CA LEU A 106 -17.45 -9.75 5.33
C LEU A 106 -17.00 -8.62 4.39
N TYR A 107 -17.46 -8.65 3.14
CA TYR A 107 -17.05 -7.74 2.06
C TYR A 107 -18.17 -6.74 1.76
N LEU A 108 -18.42 -5.82 2.70
CA LEU A 108 -19.62 -4.96 2.71
C LEU A 108 -19.79 -4.11 1.44
N MET A 109 -18.73 -3.42 1.01
CA MET A 109 -18.77 -2.50 -0.14
C MET A 109 -17.58 -2.74 -1.05
N ALA A 110 -17.79 -2.60 -2.35
CA ALA A 110 -16.68 -2.57 -3.31
C ALA A 110 -15.82 -1.31 -3.09
N ILE A 111 -14.53 -1.46 -3.30
CA ILE A 111 -13.54 -0.39 -3.20
C ILE A 111 -13.29 0.14 -4.60
N ASP A 112 -13.57 1.43 -4.81
CA ASP A 112 -13.31 2.10 -6.09
C ASP A 112 -11.83 2.50 -6.18
N TYR A 113 -11.02 1.62 -6.76
CA TYR A 113 -9.57 1.79 -6.89
C TYR A 113 -9.13 1.47 -8.31
N GLU A 114 -8.74 2.51 -9.04
CA GLU A 114 -8.31 2.44 -10.43
C GLU A 114 -6.79 2.49 -10.53
N PRO A 115 -6.11 1.44 -11.07
CA PRO A 115 -4.65 1.36 -11.05
C PRO A 115 -3.88 2.43 -11.83
N HIS A 116 -4.56 3.31 -12.56
CA HIS A 116 -3.97 4.37 -13.37
C HIS A 116 -4.19 5.77 -12.77
N ILE A 117 -4.91 5.85 -11.66
CA ILE A 117 -5.11 7.08 -10.89
C ILE A 117 -4.02 7.15 -9.81
N ASP A 118 -3.40 8.32 -9.69
CA ASP A 118 -2.46 8.59 -8.60
C ASP A 118 -3.23 9.06 -7.36
N TYR A 119 -3.47 8.12 -6.45
CA TYR A 119 -4.08 8.39 -5.15
C TYR A 119 -3.07 8.93 -4.12
N GLY A 120 -1.77 8.94 -4.45
CA GLY A 120 -0.70 9.34 -3.56
C GLY A 120 -0.38 8.34 -2.46
N TYR A 121 0.64 8.69 -1.66
CA TYR A 121 1.24 7.80 -0.67
C TYR A 121 0.31 7.46 0.49
N GLU A 122 -0.31 8.46 1.12
CA GLU A 122 -1.10 8.23 2.33
C GLU A 122 -2.35 7.39 2.05
N VAL A 123 -3.07 7.64 0.95
CA VAL A 123 -4.24 6.82 0.58
C VAL A 123 -3.82 5.37 0.34
N ASN A 124 -2.75 5.16 -0.44
CA ASN A 124 -2.23 3.82 -0.71
C ASN A 124 -1.72 3.11 0.56
N TYR A 125 -1.06 3.84 1.45
CA TYR A 125 -0.59 3.33 2.73
C TYR A 125 -1.76 2.89 3.61
N MET A 126 -2.81 3.71 3.72
CA MET A 126 -3.98 3.41 4.55
C MET A 126 -4.77 2.23 4.01
N LEU A 127 -5.03 2.20 2.69
CA LEU A 127 -5.70 1.09 2.01
C LEU A 127 -4.93 -0.23 2.20
N TYR A 128 -3.61 -0.18 1.99
CA TYR A 128 -2.74 -1.35 2.16
C TYR A 128 -2.84 -1.91 3.58
N ASN A 129 -2.70 -1.05 4.59
CA ASN A 129 -2.71 -1.48 5.98
C ASN A 129 -4.09 -2.02 6.38
N TYR A 130 -5.18 -1.44 5.89
CA TYR A 130 -6.53 -1.98 6.12
C TYR A 130 -6.70 -3.37 5.51
N LEU A 131 -6.26 -3.58 4.28
CA LEU A 131 -6.34 -4.89 3.62
C LEU A 131 -5.45 -5.94 4.30
N VAL A 132 -4.32 -5.54 4.90
CA VAL A 132 -3.51 -6.45 5.73
C VAL A 132 -4.22 -6.76 7.05
N TYR A 133 -4.71 -5.74 7.76
CA TYR A 133 -5.50 -5.89 8.98
C TYR A 133 -6.64 -6.88 8.77
N PHE A 134 -7.47 -6.66 7.75
CA PHE A 134 -8.60 -7.52 7.40
C PHE A 134 -8.16 -8.98 7.20
N GLN A 135 -7.12 -9.23 6.41
CA GLN A 135 -6.64 -10.58 6.14
C GLN A 135 -6.11 -11.28 7.40
N LEU A 136 -5.50 -10.54 8.32
CA LEU A 136 -4.99 -11.09 9.56
C LEU A 136 -6.09 -11.34 10.60
N THR A 137 -7.09 -10.46 10.69
CA THR A 137 -8.16 -10.58 11.70
C THR A 137 -9.24 -11.57 11.31
N THR A 138 -9.58 -11.64 10.02
CA THR A 138 -10.58 -12.60 9.51
C THR A 138 -9.97 -13.96 9.14
N GLY A 139 -8.66 -13.99 8.86
CA GLY A 139 -7.98 -15.16 8.30
C GLY A 139 -8.17 -15.34 6.79
N GLU A 140 -8.97 -14.48 6.15
CA GLU A 140 -9.17 -14.48 4.71
C GLU A 140 -7.90 -14.10 3.94
N ARG A 141 -7.73 -14.67 2.74
CA ARG A 141 -6.57 -14.39 1.89
C ARG A 141 -7.02 -13.75 0.59
N LEU A 142 -6.57 -12.51 0.35
CA LEU A 142 -6.81 -11.77 -0.88
C LEU A 142 -5.71 -11.99 -1.93
N GLY A 143 -4.77 -12.90 -1.66
CA GLY A 143 -3.73 -13.32 -2.61
C GLY A 143 -2.32 -12.90 -2.21
N GLY A 144 -1.34 -13.63 -2.74
CA GLY A 144 0.08 -13.41 -2.45
C GLY A 144 0.45 -13.59 -0.96
N ILE A 145 1.64 -13.11 -0.60
CA ILE A 145 2.13 -13.15 0.78
C ILE A 145 1.61 -11.91 1.53
N VAL A 146 0.89 -12.17 2.63
CA VAL A 146 0.48 -11.17 3.62
C VAL A 146 1.66 -10.97 4.58
N PRO A 147 2.11 -9.72 4.81
CA PRO A 147 3.18 -9.44 5.77
C PRO A 147 2.81 -9.94 7.15
N GLN A 148 3.81 -10.46 7.86
CA GLN A 148 3.70 -10.75 9.29
C GLN A 148 4.53 -9.71 10.04
N PHE A 149 3.98 -9.21 11.14
CA PHE A 149 4.58 -8.14 11.95
C PHE A 149 5.00 -8.65 13.32
#